data_AF-A0A3D3VWY2-F1
#
_entry.id   AF-A0A3D3VWY2-F1
#
_cell.length_a   1.000
_cell.length_b   1.000
_cell.length_c   1.000
_cell.angle_alpha   90.00
_cell.angle_beta   90.00
_cell.angle_gamma   90.00
#
_symmetry.space_group_name_H-M   'P 1'
#
loop_
_entity.id
_entity.type
_entity.pdbx_description
1 polymer ?
#
loop_
_entity_poly.entity_id
_entity_poly.type
_entity_poly.pdbx_seq_one_letter_code
_entity_poly.pdbx_strand_id
1 'polypeptide(L)' 'MKGLAALCCLLILLPPLQAGAGTALWGRVVEVVDGDTVTVETSDGKVEQVRYIGIDCPETSHPRRRVEEL' A
#
# COMPACT_ATOMS: atom_id res chain seq x y z
N MET A 1 8.74 -3.82 45.48
CA MET A 1 9.78 -4.05 44.45
C MET A 1 9.45 -5.17 43.46
N LYS A 2 8.84 -6.29 43.87
CA LYS A 2 8.49 -7.41 42.96
C LYS A 2 7.39 -7.07 41.95
N GLY A 3 6.38 -6.30 42.36
CA GLY A 3 5.30 -5.84 41.47
C GLY A 3 5.75 -4.89 40.36
N LEU A 4 6.80 -4.09 40.62
CA LEU A 4 7.37 -3.18 39.63
C LEU A 4 8.12 -3.96 38.54
N ALA A 5 8.87 -5.00 38.90
CA ALA A 5 9.53 -5.88 37.95
C ALA A 5 8.53 -6.67 37.08
N ALA A 6 7.44 -7.17 37.68
CA ALA A 6 6.38 -7.87 36.95
C ALA A 6 5.63 -6.95 35.95
N LEU A 7 5.38 -5.69 36.33
CA LEU A 7 4.78 -4.68 35.46
C LEU A 7 5.69 -4.32 34.28
N CYS A 8 7.01 -4.19 34.53
CA CYS A 8 7.99 -3.98 33.47
C CYS A 8 8.05 -5.17 32.50
N CYS A 9 8.04 -6.41 32.99
CA CYS A 9 8.00 -7.59 32.13
C CYS A 9 6.72 -7.67 31.29
N LEU A 10 5.56 -7.29 31.86
CA LEU A 10 4.30 -7.26 31.13
C LEU A 10 4.31 -6.20 30.00
N LEU A 11 4.87 -5.02 30.26
CA LEU A 11 5.01 -3.94 29.27
C LEU A 11 5.98 -4.30 28.13
N ILE A 12 7.02 -5.09 28.40
CA ILE A 12 8.01 -5.55 27.40
C ILE A 12 7.43 -6.67 26.51
N LEU A 13 6.42 -7.41 26.98
CA LEU A 13 5.78 -8.51 26.24
C LEU A 13 4.53 -8.10 25.44
N LEU A 14 4.11 -6.82 25.50
CA LEU A 14 3.00 -6.23 24.76
C LEU A 14 3.27 -5.69 23.33
N PRO A 15 4.49 -5.70 22.73
CA PRO A 15 4.71 -5.06 21.44
C PRO A 15 4.10 -5.75 20.19
N PRO A 16 3.65 -7.02 20.15
CA PRO A 16 3.00 -7.51 18.93
C PRO A 16 1.60 -6.90 18.70
N LEU A 17 1.02 -6.17 19.67
CA LEU A 17 -0.23 -5.44 19.47
C LEU A 17 -0.07 -4.09 18.73
N GLN A 18 1.16 -3.67 18.45
CA GLN A 18 1.46 -2.43 17.72
C GLN A 18 1.79 -2.68 16.24
N ALA A 19 1.30 -3.79 15.66
CA ALA A 19 1.18 -3.89 14.22
C ALA A 19 0.23 -2.78 13.77
N GLY A 20 0.80 -1.62 13.42
CA GLY A 20 0.05 -0.45 12.97
C GLY A 20 -0.85 -0.87 11.83
N ALA A 21 -2.13 -0.48 11.90
CA ALA A 21 -2.98 -0.49 10.72
C ALA A 21 -2.20 0.22 9.60
N GLY A 22 -2.01 -0.45 8.46
CA GLY A 22 -1.25 0.11 7.34
C GLY A 22 -1.74 1.53 7.05
N THR A 23 -0.81 2.48 6.89
CA THR A 23 -1.18 3.85 6.57
C THR A 23 -1.79 3.87 5.17
N ALA A 24 -3.07 4.21 5.07
CA ALA A 24 -3.72 4.41 3.79
C ALA A 24 -3.16 5.69 3.13
N LEU A 25 -2.68 5.57 1.90
CA LEU A 25 -2.35 6.71 1.05
C LEU A 25 -3.63 7.22 0.38
N TRP A 26 -3.92 8.50 0.54
CA TRP A 26 -5.06 9.16 -0.09
C TRP A 26 -4.57 10.12 -1.18
N GLY A 27 -5.26 10.10 -2.33
CA GLY A 27 -4.93 10.95 -3.45
C GLY A 27 -5.98 10.88 -4.56
N ARG A 28 -5.85 11.78 -5.54
CA ARG A 28 -6.67 11.81 -6.74
C ARG A 28 -5.99 10.97 -7.82
N VAL A 29 -6.71 10.01 -8.39
CA VAL A 29 -6.24 9.35 -9.62
C VAL A 29 -6.26 10.36 -10.75
N VAL A 30 -5.11 10.57 -11.38
CA VAL A 30 -4.94 11.53 -12.48
C VAL A 30 -4.77 10.85 -13.84
N GLU A 31 -4.38 9.57 -13.85
CA GLU A 31 -4.22 8.76 -15.05
C GLU A 31 -4.46 7.28 -14.72
N VAL A 32 -5.07 6.55 -15.65
CA VAL A 32 -5.18 5.09 -15.61
C VAL A 32 -4.17 4.55 -16.63
N VAL A 33 -3.11 3.90 -16.15
CA VAL A 33 -2.02 3.39 -17.00
C VAL A 33 -2.36 2.01 -17.53
N ASP A 34 -2.84 1.13 -16.65
CA ASP A 34 -3.30 -0.22 -16.99
C ASP A 34 -4.32 -0.72 -15.94
N GLY A 35 -4.85 -1.93 -16.11
CA GLY A 35 -5.83 -2.52 -15.19
C GLY A 35 -5.33 -2.69 -13.74
N ASP A 36 -4.02 -2.79 -13.54
CA ASP A 36 -3.38 -2.93 -12.23
C ASP A 36 -2.54 -1.70 -11.82
N THR A 37 -2.48 -0.65 -12.64
CA THR A 37 -1.53 0.45 -12.48
C THR A 37 -2.19 1.81 -12.75
N VAL A 38 -2.07 2.74 -11.80
CA VAL A 38 -2.61 4.11 -11.88
C VAL A 38 -1.59 5.15 -11.47
N THR A 39 -1.71 6.37 -11.99
CA THR A 39 -0.95 7.53 -11.48
C THR A 39 -1.83 8.33 -10.53
N VAL A 40 -1.31 8.63 -9.34
CA VAL A 40 -2.03 9.30 -8.26
C VAL A 40 -1.31 10.59 -7.88
N GLU A 41 -2.07 11.69 -7.83
CA GLU A 41 -1.66 12.91 -7.15
C GLU A 41 -2.06 12.81 -5.67
N THR A 42 -1.07 12.69 -4.80
CA THR A 42 -1.26 12.54 -3.35
C THR A 42 -1.68 13.86 -2.71
N SER A 43 -2.21 13.79 -1.49
CA SER A 43 -2.64 14.99 -0.75
C SER A 43 -1.51 15.97 -0.42
N ASP A 44 -0.25 15.52 -0.41
CA ASP A 44 0.94 16.37 -0.28
C ASP A 44 1.47 16.91 -1.63
N GLY A 45 0.73 16.70 -2.73
CA GLY A 45 1.02 17.24 -4.05
C GLY A 45 2.08 16.46 -4.83
N LYS A 46 2.47 15.27 -4.39
CA LYS A 46 3.35 14.39 -5.16
C LYS A 46 2.54 13.64 -6.21
N VAL A 47 3.19 13.35 -7.34
CA VAL A 47 2.63 12.49 -8.37
C VAL A 47 3.41 11.19 -8.36
N GLU A 48 2.73 10.10 -8.02
CA GLU A 48 3.34 8.77 -7.87
C GLU A 48 2.57 7.73 -8.68
N GLN A 49 3.29 6.79 -9.27
CA GLN A 49 2.69 5.62 -9.92
C GLN A 49 2.46 4.52 -8.88
N VAL A 50 1.24 4.00 -8.84
CA VAL A 50 0.79 2.98 -7.89
C VAL A 50 0.43 1.72 -8.64
N ARG A 51 1.05 0.60 -8.24
CA ARG A 51 0.72 -0.74 -8.73
C ARG A 51 -0.05 -1.54 -7.69
N TYR A 52 -1.12 -2.17 -8.11
CA TYR A 52 -1.93 -3.04 -7.26
C TYR A 52 -1.23 -4.37 -7.03
N ILE A 53 -0.84 -4.63 -5.78
CA ILE A 53 -0.17 -5.87 -5.41
C ILE A 53 -1.17 -7.02 -5.40
N GLY A 54 -0.82 -8.13 -6.05
CA GLY A 54 -1.66 -9.34 -6.11
C GLY A 54 -2.78 -9.29 -7.16
N ILE A 55 -2.82 -8.24 -7.97
CA ILE A 55 -3.70 -8.13 -9.13
C ILE A 55 -2.85 -8.28 -10.39
N ASP A 56 -3.26 -9.17 -11.30
CA ASP A 56 -2.63 -9.37 -12.61
C ASP A 56 -3.68 -9.09 -13.68
N CYS A 57 -3.40 -8.13 -14.56
CA CYS A 57 -4.30 -7.67 -15.60
C CYS A 57 -3.64 -7.84 -16.97
N PRO A 58 -4.43 -8.08 -18.03
CA PRO A 58 -3.91 -7.98 -19.38
C PRO A 58 -3.30 -6.60 -19.63
N GLU A 59 -2.13 -6.57 -20.29
CA GLU A 59 -1.39 -5.34 -20.54
C GLU A 59 -1.85 -4.67 -21.85
N THR A 60 -2.22 -3.39 -21.78
CA THR A 60 -2.66 -2.60 -22.96
C THR A 60 -1.54 -2.42 -24.01
N SER A 61 -0.27 -2.41 -23.57
CA SER A 61 0.90 -2.20 -24.43
C SER A 61 1.82 -3.43 -24.54
N HIS A 62 1.30 -4.64 -24.33
CA HIS A 62 2.13 -5.84 -24.30
C HIS A 62 2.87 -6.07 -25.64
N PRO A 63 4.21 -6.22 -25.66
CA PRO A 63 5.02 -6.21 -26.91
C PRO A 63 4.75 -7.41 -27.84
N ARG A 64 4.11 -8.47 -27.35
CA ARG A 64 3.81 -9.70 -28.12
C ARG A 64 2.33 -9.98 -28.30
N ARG A 65 1.45 -9.15 -27.73
CA ARG A 65 -0.01 -9.31 -27.86
C ARG A 65 -0.55 -8.11 -28.62
N ARG A 66 -1.74 -8.25 -29.21
CA ARG A 66 -2.42 -7.06 -29.75
C ARG A 66 -2.79 -6.14 -28.59
N VAL A 67 -2.83 -4.84 -28.87
CA VAL A 67 -3.42 -3.85 -27.96
C VAL A 67 -4.82 -4.33 -27.62
N GLU A 68 -5.10 -4.45 -26.32
CA GLU A 68 -6.44 -4.71 -25.84
C GLU A 68 -7.20 -3.37 -25.86
N GLU A 69 -8.14 -3.24 -26.79
CA GLU A 69 -9.03 -2.07 -26.90
C GLU A 69 -10.14 -2.16 -25.85
N LEU A 70 -10.50 -1.02 -25.26
CA LEU A 70 -11.62 -0.86 -24.31
C LEU A 70 -12.99 -1.05 -24.96
#